data_AF-A0A971EJI4-F1
#
_entry.id   AF-A0A971EJI4-F1
#
_cell.length_a   1.000
_cell.length_b   1.000
_cell.length_c   1.000
_cell.angle_alpha   90.00
_cell.angle_beta   90.00
_cell.angle_gamma   90.00
#
_symmetry.space_group_name_H-M   'P 1'
#
loop_
_entity.id
_entity.type
_entity.pdbx_description
1 polymer ?
#
loop_
_entity_poly.entity_id
_entity_poly.type
_entity_poly.pdbx_seq_one_letter_code
_entity_poly.pdbx_strand_id
1 'polypeptide(L)'
;MNKTELIKSLAEKAGVTQKEAAKVLDATVDSIQQALANGEKVQIIGFGTFEVRDRKARKVVSPATGEEIEVPATRVPAFKAGKALKEAVVIKEKPKKGRPTKGIKVRPAKKK
;
A
#
# COMPACT_ATOMS: atom_id res chain seq x y z
N MET A 1 1.94 -3.81 16.05
CA MET A 1 2.69 -4.76 15.22
C MET A 1 3.94 -4.07 14.70
N ASN A 2 5.01 -4.20 15.48
CA ASN A 2 6.35 -3.69 15.19
C ASN A 2 7.19 -4.83 14.58
N LYS A 3 8.40 -4.59 14.03
CA LYS A 3 9.23 -5.64 13.40
C LYS A 3 9.45 -6.85 14.33
N THR A 4 9.70 -6.60 15.61
CA THR A 4 9.88 -7.62 16.65
C THR A 4 8.60 -8.40 16.97
N GLU A 5 7.44 -7.75 16.97
CA GLU A 5 6.14 -8.39 17.20
C GLU A 5 5.71 -9.25 16.00
N LEU A 6 6.06 -8.82 14.78
CA LEU A 6 5.89 -9.61 13.56
C LEU A 6 6.73 -10.89 13.60
N ILE A 7 8.00 -10.81 14.02
CA ILE A 7 8.87 -11.99 14.15
C ILE A 7 8.30 -12.99 15.15
N LYS A 8 7.81 -12.53 16.31
CA LYS A 8 7.16 -13.39 17.30
C LYS A 8 5.89 -14.05 16.73
N SER A 9 5.03 -13.26 16.09
CA SER A 9 3.80 -13.78 15.48
C SER A 9 4.09 -14.77 14.35
N LEU A 10 5.17 -14.56 13.58
CA LEU A 10 5.61 -15.48 12.53
C LEU A 10 6.18 -16.77 13.13
N ALA A 11 7.01 -16.68 14.16
CA ALA A 11 7.53 -17.83 14.89
C ALA A 11 6.40 -18.71 15.44
N GLU A 12 5.40 -18.08 16.07
CA GLU A 12 4.22 -18.78 16.61
C GLU A 12 3.37 -19.43 15.51
N LYS A 13 3.11 -18.72 14.40
CA LYS A 13 2.26 -19.22 13.31
C LYS A 13 2.95 -20.27 12.43
N ALA A 14 4.26 -20.15 12.23
CA ALA A 14 5.04 -21.06 11.39
C ALA A 14 5.70 -22.19 12.19
N GLY A 15 5.64 -22.16 13.53
CA GLY A 15 6.26 -23.16 14.40
C GLY A 15 7.79 -23.15 14.34
N VAL A 16 8.39 -22.03 13.95
CA VAL A 16 9.86 -21.88 13.80
C VAL A 16 10.45 -21.08 14.95
N THR A 17 11.77 -21.13 15.12
CA THR A 17 12.44 -20.32 16.14
C THR A 17 12.38 -18.84 15.78
N GLN A 18 12.43 -17.94 16.78
CA GLN A 18 12.47 -16.48 16.52
C GLN A 18 13.68 -16.07 15.64
N LYS A 19 14.79 -16.81 15.75
CA LYS A 19 15.99 -16.58 14.93
C LYS A 19 15.72 -16.93 13.45
N GLU A 20 15.05 -18.04 13.20
CA GLU A 20 14.66 -18.44 11.85
C GLU A 20 13.59 -17.52 11.28
N ALA A 21 12.56 -17.16 12.06
CA ALA A 21 11.54 -16.20 11.65
C ALA A 21 12.14 -14.84 11.26
N ALA A 22 13.14 -14.35 12.00
CA ALA A 22 13.86 -13.13 11.65
C ALA A 22 14.61 -13.28 10.32
N LYS A 23 15.39 -14.36 10.16
CA LYS A 23 16.12 -14.65 8.92
C LYS A 23 15.20 -14.78 7.72
N VAL A 24 14.08 -15.47 7.85
CA VAL A 24 13.09 -15.66 6.78
C VAL A 24 12.44 -14.33 6.42
N LEU A 25 12.08 -13.52 7.42
CA LEU A 25 11.50 -12.19 7.17
C LEU A 25 12.49 -11.29 6.43
N ASP A 26 13.73 -11.22 6.89
CA ASP A 26 14.78 -10.41 6.25
C ASP A 26 15.07 -10.91 4.83
N ALA A 27 15.23 -12.22 4.62
CA ALA A 27 15.43 -12.81 3.29
C ALA A 27 14.25 -12.56 2.34
N THR A 28 13.01 -12.56 2.84
CA THR A 28 11.82 -12.23 2.04
C THR A 28 11.84 -10.77 1.60
N VAL A 29 12.15 -9.85 2.51
CA VAL A 29 12.27 -8.43 2.20
C VAL A 29 13.38 -8.18 1.19
N ASP A 30 14.55 -8.81 1.38
CA ASP A 30 15.68 -8.70 0.46
C ASP A 30 15.34 -9.24 -0.93
N SER A 31 14.67 -10.39 -1.01
CA SER A 31 14.23 -10.98 -2.28
C SER A 31 13.26 -10.06 -3.03
N ILE A 32 12.33 -9.42 -2.31
CA ILE A 32 11.40 -8.45 -2.90
C ILE A 32 12.18 -7.20 -3.36
N GLN A 33 13.14 -6.71 -2.58
CA GLN A 33 13.97 -5.58 -2.97
C GLN A 33 14.79 -5.86 -4.24
N GLN A 34 15.41 -7.03 -4.33
CA GLN A 34 16.18 -7.44 -5.50
C GLN A 34 15.30 -7.59 -6.75
N ALA A 35 14.15 -8.25 -6.62
CA ALA A 35 13.19 -8.37 -7.72
C ALA A 35 12.73 -6.98 -8.21
N LEU A 36 12.42 -6.06 -7.28
CA LEU A 36 12.07 -4.69 -7.64
C LEU A 36 13.25 -3.91 -8.23
N ALA A 37 14.48 -4.12 -7.77
CA ALA A 37 15.66 -3.50 -8.37
C ALA A 37 15.84 -3.92 -9.84
N ASN A 38 15.54 -5.18 -10.16
CA ASN A 38 15.55 -5.73 -11.52
C ASN A 38 14.35 -5.27 -12.37
N GLY A 39 13.38 -4.58 -11.79
CA GLY A 39 12.14 -4.18 -12.48
C GLY A 39 11.12 -5.31 -12.60
N GLU A 40 11.31 -6.41 -11.88
CA GLU A 40 10.41 -7.56 -11.88
C GLU A 40 9.17 -7.28 -11.02
N LYS A 41 8.08 -7.97 -11.36
CA LYS A 41 6.81 -7.90 -10.61
C LYS A 41 6.72 -9.08 -9.67
N VAL A 42 6.65 -8.81 -8.37
CA VAL A 42 6.45 -9.86 -7.36
C VAL A 42 4.97 -9.97 -7.05
N GLN A 43 4.36 -11.10 -7.41
CA GLN A 43 2.96 -11.39 -7.10
C GLN A 43 2.86 -12.37 -5.94
N ILE A 44 2.27 -11.94 -4.84
CA ILE A 44 1.95 -12.78 -3.69
C ILE A 44 0.44 -12.98 -3.66
N ILE A 45 -0.01 -14.17 -4.02
CA ILE A 45 -1.45 -14.51 -4.10
C ILE A 45 -2.10 -14.23 -2.74
N GLY A 46 -3.22 -13.50 -2.76
CA GLY A 46 -3.92 -13.05 -1.55
C GLY A 46 -3.37 -11.75 -0.93
N PHE A 47 -2.05 -11.57 -0.90
CA PHE A 47 -1.44 -10.38 -0.30
C PHE A 47 -1.43 -9.18 -1.26
N GLY A 48 -0.88 -9.34 -2.47
CA GLY A 48 -0.84 -8.27 -3.46
C GLY A 48 0.29 -8.42 -4.46
N THR A 49 0.47 -7.38 -5.27
CA THR A 49 1.51 -7.31 -6.30
C THR A 49 2.43 -6.13 -6.02
N PHE A 50 3.73 -6.38 -6.00
CA PHE A 50 4.76 -5.35 -6.04
C PHE A 50 5.17 -5.14 -7.50
N GLU A 51 5.17 -3.90 -7.95
CA GLU A 51 5.57 -3.53 -9.30
C GLU A 51 6.45 -2.27 -9.24
N VAL A 52 7.40 -2.15 -10.16
CA VAL A 52 8.10 -0.89 -10.37
C VAL A 52 7.33 -0.06 -11.37
N ARG A 53 7.10 1.21 -11.04
CA ARG A 53 6.54 2.20 -11.96
C ARG A 53 7.59 3.22 -12.32
N ASP A 54 7.76 3.45 -13.60
CA ASP A 54 8.57 4.56 -14.09
C ASP A 54 7.79 5.86 -13.90
N ARG A 55 8.35 6.79 -13.12
CA ARG A 55 7.91 8.18 -13.10
C ARG A 55 8.74 8.95 -14.10
N LYS A 56 8.08 9.53 -15.10
CA LYS A 56 8.71 10.41 -16.09
C LYS A 56 9.32 11.63 -15.39
N ALA A 57 10.37 12.16 -16.00
CA ALA A 57 10.97 13.40 -15.57
C ALA A 57 9.91 14.51 -15.52
N ARG A 58 9.92 15.30 -14.46
CA ARG A 58 8.99 16.42 -14.30
C ARG A 58 9.69 17.60 -13.67
N LYS A 59 9.30 18.78 -14.11
CA LYS A 59 9.75 20.03 -13.53
C LYS A 59 9.02 20.26 -12.22
N VAL A 60 9.76 20.45 -11.14
CA VAL A 60 9.23 20.83 -9.84
C VAL A 60 9.85 22.17 -9.47
N VAL A 61 9.02 23.13 -9.06
CA VAL A 61 9.50 24.42 -8.58
C VAL A 61 9.91 24.26 -7.12
N SER A 62 11.14 24.65 -6.79
CA SER A 62 11.64 24.64 -5.41
C SER A 62 10.84 25.64 -4.56
N PRO A 63 10.19 25.19 -3.47
CA PRO A 63 9.47 26.11 -2.57
C PRO A 63 10.39 27.15 -1.92
N ALA A 64 11.69 26.88 -1.84
CA ALA A 64 12.67 27.73 -1.16
C ALA A 64 13.29 28.80 -2.08
N THR A 65 13.47 28.50 -3.38
CA THR A 65 14.21 29.37 -4.31
C THR A 65 13.40 29.81 -5.54
N GLY A 66 12.25 29.19 -5.80
CA GLY A 66 11.42 29.50 -6.97
C GLY A 66 12.01 29.01 -8.31
N GLU A 67 13.15 28.34 -8.29
CA GLU A 67 13.82 27.82 -9.48
C GLU A 67 13.16 26.52 -9.98
N GLU A 68 13.13 26.35 -11.30
CA GLU A 68 12.70 25.11 -11.94
C GLU A 68 13.78 24.04 -11.79
N ILE A 69 13.53 23.06 -10.92
CA ILE A 69 14.40 21.89 -10.77
C ILE A 69 13.80 20.75 -11.61
N GLU A 70 14.59 20.22 -12.53
CA GLU A 70 14.23 18.99 -13.24
C GLU A 70 14.47 17.78 -12.33
N VAL A 71 13.39 17.09 -11.98
CA VAL A 71 13.49 15.79 -11.31
C VAL A 71 13.63 14.73 -12.40
N PRO A 72 14.75 13.97 -12.45
CA PRO A 72 14.98 12.97 -13.49
C PRO A 72 13.94 11.84 -13.42
N ALA A 73 13.87 11.04 -14.50
CA ALA A 73 12.98 9.89 -14.53
C ALA A 73 13.40 8.88 -13.45
N THR A 74 12.51 8.61 -12.51
CA THR A 74 12.81 7.77 -11.34
C THR A 74 11.88 6.58 -11.32
N ARG A 75 12.46 5.41 -11.03
CA ARG A 75 11.71 4.19 -10.75
C ARG A 75 11.21 4.23 -9.32
N VAL A 76 9.90 4.09 -9.13
CA VAL A 76 9.30 4.00 -7.80
C VAL A 76 8.67 2.63 -7.59
N PRO A 77 8.89 1.98 -6.44
CA PRO A 77 8.15 0.77 -6.08
C PRO A 77 6.69 1.14 -5.79
N ALA A 78 5.77 0.35 -6.32
CA ALA A 78 4.35 0.45 -6.08
C ALA A 78 3.83 -0.90 -5.58
N PHE A 79 3.05 -0.89 -4.51
CA PHE A 79 2.36 -2.07 -4.00
C PHE A 79 0.86 -1.97 -4.27
N LYS A 80 0.32 -3.01 -4.89
CA LYS A 80 -1.10 -3.14 -5.22
C LYS A 80 -1.69 -4.25 -4.33
N ALA A 81 -2.42 -3.84 -3.29
CA ALA A 81 -3.04 -4.78 -2.36
C ALA A 81 -4.03 -5.72 -3.07
N GLY A 82 -3.87 -7.02 -2.78
CA GLY A 82 -4.72 -8.08 -3.28
C GLY A 82 -6.10 -8.10 -2.63
N LYS A 83 -6.99 -8.93 -3.17
CA LYS A 83 -8.38 -9.06 -2.68
C LYS A 83 -8.44 -9.50 -1.22
N ALA A 84 -7.61 -10.46 -0.81
CA ALA A 84 -7.63 -10.98 0.57
C ALA A 84 -7.16 -9.93 1.59
N LEU A 85 -6.14 -9.13 1.29
CA LEU A 85 -5.77 -7.99 2.14
C LEU A 85 -6.89 -6.94 2.25
N LYS A 86 -7.52 -6.59 1.13
CA LYS A 86 -8.64 -5.65 1.15
C LYS A 86 -9.81 -6.18 1.99
N GLU A 87 -10.17 -7.44 1.83
CA GLU A 87 -11.24 -8.08 2.60
C GLU A 87 -10.90 -8.21 4.09
N ALA A 88 -9.63 -8.41 4.45
CA ALA A 88 -9.18 -8.49 5.84
C ALA A 88 -9.17 -7.12 6.54
N VAL A 89 -8.96 -6.03 5.78
CA VAL A 89 -8.86 -4.66 6.32
C VAL A 89 -10.18 -3.89 6.24
N VAL A 90 -11.08 -4.26 5.31
CA VAL A 90 -12.45 -3.72 5.30
C VAL A 90 -13.11 -4.11 6.61
N ILE A 91 -13.34 -3.11 7.47
CA ILE A 91 -14.14 -3.25 8.68
C ILE A 91 -15.52 -3.73 8.21
N LYS A 92 -15.83 -5.01 8.41
CA LYS A 92 -17.22 -5.48 8.43
C LYS A 92 -17.85 -4.89 9.69
N GLU A 93 -18.14 -3.60 9.68
CA GLU A 93 -19.18 -3.09 10.55
C GLU A 93 -20.43 -3.91 10.19
N LYS A 94 -20.88 -4.75 11.13
CA LYS A 94 -22.24 -5.28 11.06
C LYS A 94 -23.14 -4.09 10.78
N PRO A 95 -23.99 -4.11 9.75
CA PRO A 95 -24.84 -2.98 9.44
C PRO A 95 -25.69 -2.68 10.67
N LYS A 96 -25.44 -1.54 11.34
CA LYS A 96 -26.35 -1.03 12.37
C LYS A 96 -27.66 -0.72 11.66
N LYS A 97 -28.65 -1.57 11.89
CA LYS A 97 -30.04 -1.44 11.45
C LYS A 97 -30.53 -0.03 11.82
N GLY A 98 -30.90 0.76 10.82
CA GLY A 98 -31.72 1.96 10.98
C GLY A 98 -31.00 3.30 11.00
N ARG A 99 -30.89 3.94 9.83
CA ARG A 99 -31.12 5.39 9.74
C ARG A 99 -31.92 5.67 8.47
N PRO A 100 -33.16 6.15 8.58
CA PRO A 100 -33.96 6.48 7.40
C PRO A 100 -33.37 7.75 6.76
N THR A 101 -32.96 7.65 5.50
CA THR A 101 -32.63 8.81 4.67
C THR A 101 -33.91 9.57 4.36
N LYS A 102 -34.27 10.54 5.20
CA LYS A 102 -35.27 11.57 4.83
C LYS A 102 -34.73 12.31 3.61
N GLY A 103 -35.52 12.31 2.54
CA GLY A 103 -35.18 12.91 1.26
C GLY A 103 -34.75 14.37 1.40
N ILE A 104 -33.55 14.66 0.90
CA ILE A 104 -33.12 16.03 0.67
C ILE A 104 -33.76 16.47 -0.65
N LYS A 105 -34.92 17.13 -0.55
CA LYS A 105 -35.46 17.95 -1.64
C LYS A 105 -34.53 19.15 -1.83
N VAL A 106 -33.70 19.15 -2.87
CA VAL A 106 -33.03 20.38 -3.33
C VAL A 106 -33.95 21.07 -4.34
N ARG A 107 -34.33 22.31 -4.01
CA ARG A 107 -35.25 23.19 -4.76
C ARG A 107 -34.63 23.62 -6.09
N PRO A 108 -35.42 23.79 -7.17
CA PRO A 108 -34.93 24.35 -8.42
C PRO A 108 -34.66 25.85 -8.27
N ALA A 109 -33.47 26.29 -8.69
CA ALA A 109 -33.13 27.71 -8.81
C ALA A 109 -33.89 28.33 -9.98
N LYS A 110 -34.54 29.48 -9.73
CA LYS A 110 -35.28 30.26 -10.73
C LYS A 110 -34.64 31.65 -10.84
N LYS A 111 -34.61 32.16 -12.09
CA LYS A 111 -34.37 33.53 -12.58
C LYS A 111 -32.93 33.92 -12.95
N LYS A 112 -32.70 34.19 -14.25
CA LYS A 112 -33.10 35.48 -14.86
C LYS A 112 -33.90 35.22 -16.13
#